data_AF-A0A2K0WJQ5-F1
#
_entry.id   AF-A0A2K0WJQ5-F1
#
_cell.length_a   1.000
_cell.length_b   1.000
_cell.length_c   1.000
_cell.angle_alpha   90.00
_cell.angle_beta   90.00
_cell.angle_gamma   90.00
#
_symmetry.space_group_name_H-M   'P 1'
#
loop_
_entity.id
_entity.type
_entity.pdbx_description
1 polymer ?
#
loop_
_entity_poly.entity_id
_entity_poly.type
_entity_poly.pdbx_seq_one_letter_code
_entity_poly.pdbx_strand_id
1 'polypeptide(L)'
;MDPETTKQGSLQTPALKDKLASETHLRRFTENVLDSRQQEIENRESEKGQLAEEAATLRRQLAVTQRQLAEAQDQIFRLQPRRRDITETEAREAYKVLVGNVQRWVENRAAYAIEDLEIGRLAARASSPEGLRLVSLLREQSRRCLNVTQADEFHITGVIMNYLHVTLFSKSFYCPLDDTEGDGTSRWVDDLENTMSRLPRGLP
;
A
#
# COMPACT_ATOMS: atom_id res chain seq x y z
N MET A 1 51.47 -48.06 85.75
CA MET A 1 51.58 -46.59 85.82
C MET A 1 52.32 -46.14 84.57
N ASP A 2 51.62 -45.46 83.67
CA ASP A 2 52.14 -44.69 82.53
C ASP A 2 53.08 -43.56 83.03
N PRO A 3 54.04 -43.01 82.23
CA PRO A 3 53.70 -42.25 81.02
C PRO A 3 54.78 -42.20 79.90
N GLU A 4 54.39 -42.54 78.66
CA GLU A 4 55.09 -42.05 77.45
C GLU A 4 54.05 -41.60 76.41
N THR A 5 53.39 -40.49 76.72
CA THR A 5 52.46 -39.78 75.82
C THR A 5 52.82 -38.30 75.78
N THR A 6 53.92 -37.89 75.14
CA THR A 6 54.17 -36.43 75.01
C THR A 6 54.96 -35.94 73.78
N LYS A 7 55.50 -36.78 72.87
CA LYS A 7 56.26 -36.23 71.72
C LYS A 7 55.54 -36.10 70.38
N GLN A 8 54.28 -36.52 70.23
CA GLN A 8 53.57 -36.43 68.94
C GLN A 8 52.75 -35.16 68.72
N GLY A 9 52.52 -34.32 69.74
CA GLY A 9 51.63 -33.15 69.65
C GLY A 9 52.20 -31.91 68.95
N SER A 10 53.52 -31.81 68.78
CA SER A 10 54.19 -30.56 68.33
C SER A 10 54.39 -30.44 66.82
N LEU A 11 54.31 -31.54 66.05
CA LEU A 11 54.57 -31.56 64.60
C LEU A 11 53.29 -31.56 63.74
N GLN A 12 52.14 -31.88 64.34
CA GLN A 12 50.86 -32.02 63.62
C GLN A 12 50.14 -30.68 63.42
N THR A 13 50.40 -29.69 64.27
CA THR A 13 49.75 -28.37 64.26
C THR A 13 49.96 -27.56 62.96
N PRO A 14 51.18 -27.48 62.37
CA PRO A 14 51.37 -26.79 61.10
C PRO A 14 50.74 -27.55 59.91
N ALA A 15 50.88 -28.88 59.86
CA ALA A 15 50.30 -29.70 58.79
C ALA A 15 48.76 -29.66 58.78
N LEU A 16 48.12 -29.60 59.95
CA LEU A 16 46.67 -29.43 60.06
C LEU A 16 46.21 -28.03 59.61
N LYS A 17 46.99 -26.99 59.88
CA LYS A 17 46.70 -25.62 59.41
C LYS A 17 46.79 -25.52 57.90
N ASP A 18 47.82 -26.12 57.28
CA ASP A 18 47.95 -26.14 55.82
C ASP A 18 46.80 -26.91 55.17
N LYS A 19 46.39 -28.03 55.78
CA LYS A 19 45.24 -28.80 55.31
C LYS A 19 43.93 -28.01 55.43
N LEU A 20 43.72 -27.30 56.54
CA LEU A 20 42.57 -26.41 56.72
C LEU A 20 42.58 -25.24 55.72
N ALA A 21 43.75 -24.66 55.42
CA ALA A 21 43.90 -23.62 54.42
C ALA A 21 43.58 -24.14 53.00
N SER A 22 44.04 -25.35 52.66
CA SER A 22 43.73 -25.98 51.37
C SER A 22 42.23 -26.30 51.23
N GLU A 23 41.59 -26.73 52.32
CA GLU A 23 40.18 -27.09 52.34
C GLU A 23 39.28 -25.86 52.25
N THR A 24 39.60 -24.80 52.98
CA THR A 24 38.91 -23.51 52.86
C THR A 24 39.09 -22.88 51.49
N HIS A 25 40.27 -23.02 50.87
CA HIS A 25 40.49 -22.57 49.50
C HIS A 25 39.67 -23.37 48.49
N LEU A 26 39.61 -24.69 48.66
CA LEU A 26 38.80 -25.57 47.83
C LEU A 26 37.31 -25.23 47.97
N ARG A 27 36.79 -25.03 49.19
CA ARG A 27 35.40 -24.64 49.42
C ARG A 27 35.03 -23.36 48.68
N ARG A 28 35.82 -22.30 48.85
CA ARG A 28 35.59 -21.02 48.15
C ARG A 28 35.64 -21.17 46.63
N PHE A 29 36.57 -21.99 46.13
CA PHE A 29 36.63 -22.29 44.70
C PHE A 29 35.35 -22.99 44.21
N THR A 30 34.89 -24.02 44.93
CA THR A 30 33.62 -24.69 44.56
C THR A 30 32.42 -23.76 44.67
N GLU A 31 32.36 -22.93 45.70
CA GLU A 31 31.30 -21.93 45.90
C GLU A 31 31.23 -20.95 44.73
N ASN A 32 32.37 -20.35 44.35
CA ASN A 32 32.44 -19.44 43.19
C ASN A 32 32.03 -20.11 41.88
N VAL A 33 32.40 -21.39 41.67
CA VAL A 33 32.01 -22.14 40.47
C VAL A 33 30.50 -22.42 40.46
N LEU A 34 29.92 -22.76 41.61
CA LEU A 34 28.49 -22.98 41.75
C LEU A 34 27.71 -21.67 41.54
N ASP A 35 28.16 -20.56 42.11
CA ASP A 35 27.56 -19.24 41.92
C ASP A 35 27.61 -18.79 40.46
N SER A 36 28.78 -18.96 39.80
CA SER A 36 28.91 -18.65 38.37
C SER A 36 27.96 -19.50 37.52
N ARG A 37 27.78 -20.77 37.86
CA ARG A 37 26.87 -21.67 37.13
C ARG A 37 25.41 -21.35 37.41
N GLN A 38 25.07 -20.95 38.62
CA GLN A 38 23.74 -20.51 39.01
C GLN A 38 23.35 -19.25 38.22
N GLN A 39 24.25 -18.26 38.16
CA GLN A 39 24.03 -17.05 37.37
C GLN A 39 23.83 -17.36 35.87
N GLU A 40 24.59 -18.30 35.32
CA GLU A 40 24.46 -18.72 33.92
C GLU A 40 23.09 -19.38 33.65
N ILE A 41 22.59 -20.17 34.60
CA ILE A 41 21.26 -20.81 34.50
C ILE A 41 20.17 -19.74 34.55
N GLU A 42 20.21 -18.81 35.50
CA GLU A 42 19.22 -17.74 35.63
C GLU A 42 19.18 -16.86 34.37
N ASN A 43 20.35 -16.51 33.82
CA ASN A 43 20.43 -15.75 32.58
C ASN A 43 19.76 -16.52 31.42
N ARG A 44 20.06 -17.81 31.25
CA ARG A 44 19.43 -18.65 30.20
C ARG A 44 17.93 -18.81 30.39
N GLU A 45 17.46 -18.94 31.62
CA GLU A 45 16.02 -19.03 31.92
C GLU A 45 15.31 -17.72 31.59
N SER A 46 15.94 -16.57 31.90
CA SER A 46 15.40 -15.25 31.54
C SER A 46 15.33 -15.05 30.02
N GLU A 47 16.39 -15.42 29.29
CA GLU A 47 16.43 -15.37 27.82
C GLU A 47 15.37 -16.28 27.20
N LYS A 48 15.23 -17.50 27.72
CA LYS A 48 14.21 -18.44 27.27
C LYS A 48 12.79 -17.90 27.51
N GLY A 49 12.57 -17.22 28.63
CA GLY A 49 11.31 -16.54 28.93
C GLY A 49 10.97 -15.46 27.91
N GLN A 50 11.94 -14.58 27.62
CA GLN A 50 11.78 -13.51 26.64
C GLN A 50 11.51 -14.06 25.24
N LEU A 51 12.28 -15.04 24.80
CA LEU A 51 12.09 -15.70 23.49
C LEU A 51 10.73 -16.39 23.38
N ALA A 52 10.23 -16.98 24.46
CA ALA A 52 8.90 -17.60 24.47
C ALA A 52 7.78 -16.56 24.31
N GLU A 53 7.92 -15.40 24.96
CA GLU A 53 6.97 -14.29 24.86
C GLU A 53 6.98 -13.64 23.47
N GLU A 54 8.17 -13.44 22.90
CA GLU A 54 8.34 -12.94 21.54
C GLU A 54 7.73 -13.92 20.52
N ALA A 55 8.01 -15.21 20.66
CA ALA A 55 7.42 -16.25 19.80
C ALA A 55 5.88 -16.30 19.92
N ALA A 56 5.32 -16.10 21.11
CA ALA A 56 3.88 -16.02 21.30
C ALA A 56 3.27 -14.78 20.65
N THR A 57 3.98 -13.66 20.66
CA THR A 57 3.55 -12.40 20.06
C THR A 57 3.60 -12.48 18.53
N LEU A 58 4.69 -13.01 17.97
CA LEU A 58 4.85 -13.25 16.54
C LEU A 58 3.78 -14.22 16.00
N ARG A 59 3.47 -15.29 16.73
CA ARG A 59 2.38 -16.22 16.35
C ARG A 59 1.02 -15.53 16.31
N ARG A 60 0.72 -14.64 17.26
CA ARG A 60 -0.52 -13.84 17.26
C ARG A 60 -0.57 -12.90 16.06
N GLN A 61 0.51 -12.19 15.79
CA GLN A 61 0.60 -11.30 14.63
C GLN A 61 0.42 -12.06 13.31
N LEU A 62 1.04 -13.23 13.17
CA LEU A 62 0.91 -14.07 11.99
C LEU A 62 -0.54 -14.57 11.78
N ALA A 63 -1.24 -14.93 12.85
CA ALA A 63 -2.65 -15.31 12.76
C ALA A 63 -3.53 -14.13 12.30
N VAL A 64 -3.26 -12.92 12.79
CA VAL A 64 -3.99 -11.70 12.38
C VAL A 64 -3.73 -11.37 10.91
N THR A 65 -2.46 -11.38 10.48
CA THR A 65 -2.12 -11.06 9.08
C THR A 65 -2.67 -12.09 8.11
N GLN A 66 -2.67 -13.38 8.45
CA GLN A 66 -3.30 -14.42 7.64
C GLN A 66 -4.82 -14.22 7.51
N ARG A 67 -5.49 -13.79 8.59
CA ARG A 67 -6.91 -13.48 8.55
C ARG A 67 -7.20 -12.27 7.66
N GLN A 68 -6.43 -11.20 7.81
CA GLN A 68 -6.55 -10.00 6.96
C GLN A 68 -6.32 -10.32 5.48
N LEU A 69 -5.35 -11.20 5.18
CA LEU A 69 -5.09 -11.67 3.83
C LEU A 69 -6.31 -12.42 3.25
N ALA A 70 -6.92 -13.31 4.03
CA ALA A 70 -8.11 -14.05 3.60
C ALA A 70 -9.31 -13.12 3.36
N GLU A 71 -9.53 -12.14 4.25
CA GLU A 71 -10.58 -11.14 4.12
C GLU A 71 -10.37 -10.24 2.89
N ALA A 72 -9.12 -9.80 2.65
CA ALA A 72 -8.77 -9.02 1.46
C ALA A 72 -8.94 -9.83 0.16
N GLN A 73 -8.57 -11.11 0.14
CA GLN A 73 -8.78 -11.98 -1.01
C GLN A 73 -10.28 -12.12 -1.34
N ASP A 74 -11.13 -12.41 -0.35
CA ASP A 74 -12.58 -12.49 -0.54
C ASP A 74 -13.16 -11.16 -1.06
N GLN A 75 -12.68 -10.03 -0.54
CA GLN A 75 -13.09 -8.71 -1.00
C GLN A 75 -12.69 -8.45 -2.46
N ILE A 76 -11.47 -8.82 -2.87
CA ILE A 76 -11.02 -8.70 -4.27
C ILE A 76 -11.90 -9.53 -5.20
N PHE A 77 -12.25 -10.76 -4.83
CA PHE A 77 -13.12 -11.61 -5.66
C PHE A 77 -14.56 -11.11 -5.73
N ARG A 78 -15.08 -10.47 -4.67
CA ARG A 78 -16.40 -9.82 -4.71
C ARG A 78 -16.42 -8.55 -5.56
N LEU A 79 -15.33 -7.78 -5.53
CA LEU A 79 -15.19 -6.54 -6.29
C LEU A 79 -14.84 -6.77 -7.76
N GLN A 80 -14.36 -7.96 -8.12
CA GLN A 80 -14.10 -8.31 -9.51
C GLN A 80 -15.41 -8.21 -10.30
N PRO A 81 -15.52 -7.28 -11.27
CA PRO A 81 -16.70 -7.23 -12.12
C PRO A 81 -16.81 -8.57 -12.82
N ARG A 82 -17.90 -9.30 -12.57
CA ARG A 82 -18.21 -10.49 -13.36
C ARG A 82 -18.27 -10.03 -14.81
N ARG A 83 -17.22 -10.31 -15.58
CA ARG A 83 -17.24 -10.11 -17.02
C ARG A 83 -18.41 -10.94 -17.50
N ARG A 84 -19.49 -10.27 -17.92
CA ARG A 84 -20.56 -10.91 -18.66
C ARG A 84 -19.98 -11.10 -20.05
N ASP A 85 -19.48 -12.29 -20.31
CA ASP A 85 -19.09 -12.67 -21.66
C ASP A 85 -20.35 -12.54 -22.52
N ILE A 86 -20.32 -11.61 -23.48
CA ILE A 86 -21.39 -11.47 -24.45
C ILE A 86 -21.50 -12.79 -25.21
N THR A 87 -22.68 -13.37 -25.22
CA THR A 87 -22.90 -14.62 -25.97
C THR A 87 -22.84 -14.35 -27.46
N GLU A 88 -22.48 -15.35 -28.27
CA GLU A 88 -22.40 -15.21 -29.74
C GLU A 88 -23.74 -14.73 -30.34
N THR A 89 -24.86 -15.18 -29.77
CA THR A 89 -26.21 -14.77 -30.15
C THR A 89 -26.46 -13.29 -29.86
N GLU A 90 -26.10 -12.80 -28.66
CA GLU A 90 -26.24 -11.39 -28.29
C GLU A 90 -25.34 -10.50 -29.15
N ALA A 91 -24.11 -10.93 -29.43
CA ALA A 91 -23.20 -10.20 -30.31
C ALA A 91 -23.76 -10.09 -31.73
N ARG A 92 -24.36 -11.16 -32.25
CA ARG A 92 -24.99 -11.17 -33.58
C ARG A 92 -26.22 -10.28 -33.66
N GLU A 93 -27.03 -10.22 -32.62
CA GLU A 93 -28.19 -9.33 -32.54
C GLU A 93 -27.76 -7.86 -32.43
N ALA A 94 -26.81 -7.55 -31.55
CA ALA A 94 -26.24 -6.22 -31.42
C ALA A 94 -25.64 -5.73 -32.75
N TYR A 95 -24.94 -6.61 -33.47
CA TYR A 95 -24.42 -6.30 -34.80
C TYR A 95 -25.53 -5.96 -35.81
N LYS A 96 -26.60 -6.76 -35.88
CA LYS A 96 -27.74 -6.48 -36.77
C LYS A 96 -28.40 -5.14 -36.45
N VAL A 97 -28.59 -4.86 -35.16
CA VAL A 97 -29.17 -3.57 -34.70
C VAL A 97 -28.26 -2.42 -35.09
N LEU A 98 -26.95 -2.55 -34.90
CA LEU A 98 -25.96 -1.55 -35.29
C LEU A 98 -26.01 -1.29 -36.80
N VAL A 99 -25.95 -2.33 -37.63
CA VAL A 99 -26.02 -2.20 -39.10
C VAL A 99 -27.31 -1.51 -39.52
N GLY A 100 -28.46 -1.90 -38.97
CA GLY A 100 -29.74 -1.26 -39.27
C GLY A 100 -29.80 0.21 -38.83
N ASN A 101 -29.18 0.55 -37.70
CA ASN A 101 -29.07 1.93 -37.23
C ASN A 101 -28.18 2.76 -38.14
N VAL A 102 -27.02 2.25 -38.55
CA VAL A 102 -26.10 2.91 -39.48
C VAL A 102 -26.79 3.12 -40.83
N GLN A 103 -27.43 2.09 -41.38
CA GLN A 103 -28.16 2.19 -42.63
C GLN A 103 -29.25 3.27 -42.56
N ARG A 104 -30.11 3.24 -41.53
CA ARG A 104 -31.12 4.28 -41.32
C ARG A 104 -30.52 5.67 -41.17
N TRP A 105 -29.37 5.80 -40.52
CA TRP A 105 -28.69 7.08 -40.39
C TRP A 105 -28.16 7.58 -41.74
N VAL A 106 -27.55 6.71 -42.53
CA VAL A 106 -27.05 7.04 -43.86
C VAL A 106 -28.18 7.48 -44.78
N GLU A 107 -29.25 6.69 -44.84
CA GLU A 107 -30.40 6.96 -45.71
C GLU A 107 -31.14 8.25 -45.32
N ASN A 108 -31.30 8.52 -44.03
CA ASN A 108 -32.17 9.61 -43.57
C ASN A 108 -31.43 10.88 -43.15
N ARG A 109 -30.13 10.81 -42.84
CA ARG A 109 -29.37 11.92 -42.22
C ARG A 109 -28.05 12.24 -42.91
N ALA A 110 -27.38 11.31 -43.60
CA ALA A 110 -26.04 11.58 -44.14
C ALA A 110 -26.05 12.69 -45.19
N ALA A 111 -27.03 12.70 -46.10
CA ALA A 111 -27.11 13.73 -47.14
C ALA A 111 -27.21 15.14 -46.54
N TYR A 112 -28.10 15.34 -45.57
CA TYR A 112 -28.25 16.62 -44.87
C TYR A 112 -27.00 17.01 -44.07
N ALA A 113 -26.34 16.03 -43.43
CA ALA A 113 -25.13 16.29 -42.67
C ALA A 113 -23.95 16.69 -43.57
N ILE A 114 -23.84 16.10 -44.76
CA ILE A 114 -22.82 16.48 -45.77
C ILE A 114 -23.11 17.88 -46.30
N GLU A 115 -24.36 18.19 -46.64
CA GLU A 115 -24.77 19.53 -47.09
C GLU A 115 -24.53 20.60 -46.03
N ASP A 116 -24.89 20.33 -44.76
CA ASP A 116 -24.62 21.23 -43.65
C ASP A 116 -23.11 21.41 -43.39
N LEU A 117 -22.28 20.41 -43.71
CA LEU A 117 -20.82 20.50 -43.62
C LEU A 117 -20.27 21.38 -44.74
N GLU A 118 -20.69 21.17 -45.98
CA GLU A 118 -20.25 21.91 -47.18
C GLU A 118 -20.61 23.40 -47.09
N ILE A 119 -21.78 23.71 -46.55
CA ILE A 119 -22.25 25.09 -46.35
C ILE A 119 -21.67 25.72 -45.06
N GLY A 120 -20.88 24.95 -44.28
CA GLY A 120 -20.26 25.40 -43.04
C GLY A 120 -21.24 25.58 -41.88
N ARG A 121 -22.48 25.13 -42.01
CA ARG A 121 -23.52 25.23 -40.96
C ARG A 121 -23.18 24.38 -39.73
N LEU A 122 -22.49 23.24 -39.92
CA LEU A 122 -21.99 22.45 -38.80
C LEU A 122 -20.96 23.19 -37.95
N ALA A 123 -20.09 24.01 -38.57
CA ALA A 123 -19.12 24.85 -37.88
C ALA A 123 -19.77 26.10 -37.24
N ALA A 124 -20.86 26.59 -37.83
CA ALA A 124 -21.64 27.71 -37.29
C ALA A 124 -22.61 27.30 -36.16
N ARG A 125 -22.73 26.00 -35.86
CA ARG A 125 -23.59 25.51 -34.79
C ARG A 125 -23.08 26.01 -33.45
N ALA A 126 -24.00 26.57 -32.65
CA ALA A 126 -23.67 27.00 -31.29
C ALA A 126 -23.02 25.83 -30.54
N SER A 127 -21.81 26.07 -30.03
CA SER A 127 -21.09 25.09 -29.20
C SER A 127 -21.95 24.75 -27.99
N SER A 128 -22.04 23.47 -27.64
CA SER A 128 -22.79 23.08 -26.45
C SER A 128 -22.15 23.72 -25.20
N PRO A 129 -22.93 23.99 -24.14
CA PRO A 129 -22.39 24.51 -22.89
C PRO A 129 -21.23 23.66 -22.34
N GLU A 130 -21.28 22.34 -22.52
CA GLU A 130 -20.24 21.39 -22.15
C GLU A 130 -18.98 21.55 -23.00
N GLY A 131 -19.13 21.74 -24.32
CA GLY A 131 -18.00 22.01 -25.22
C GLY A 131 -17.31 23.32 -24.87
N LEU A 132 -18.06 24.36 -24.52
CA LEU A 132 -17.51 25.64 -24.07
C LEU A 132 -16.71 25.50 -22.76
N ARG A 133 -17.19 24.67 -21.82
CA ARG A 133 -16.44 24.34 -20.60
C ARG A 133 -15.14 23.60 -20.88
N LEU A 134 -15.12 22.72 -21.86
CA LEU A 134 -13.89 22.04 -22.26
C LEU A 134 -12.88 23.01 -22.87
N VAL A 135 -13.34 23.88 -23.77
CA VAL A 135 -12.51 24.92 -24.39
C VAL A 135 -11.95 25.90 -23.35
N SER A 136 -12.69 26.19 -22.28
CA SER A 136 -12.21 27.07 -21.21
C SER A 136 -11.03 26.47 -20.43
N LEU A 137 -10.88 25.15 -20.39
CA LEU A 137 -9.76 24.46 -19.75
C LEU A 137 -8.48 24.46 -20.59
N LEU A 138 -8.58 24.74 -21.90
CA LEU A 138 -7.42 24.89 -22.77
C LEU A 138 -6.68 26.20 -22.48
N ARG A 139 -5.35 26.15 -22.62
CA ARG A 139 -4.51 27.35 -22.66
C ARG A 139 -4.84 28.15 -23.91
N GLU A 140 -4.65 29.47 -23.84
CA GLU A 140 -5.01 30.40 -24.92
C GLU A 140 -4.39 30.02 -26.28
N GLN A 141 -3.14 29.55 -26.29
CA GLN A 141 -2.49 29.14 -27.53
C GLN A 141 -3.09 27.88 -28.15
N SER A 142 -3.58 26.95 -27.33
CA SER A 142 -4.25 25.73 -27.80
C SER A 142 -5.64 26.03 -28.38
N ARG A 143 -6.33 27.07 -27.87
CA ARG A 143 -7.63 27.51 -28.41
C ARG A 143 -7.52 28.04 -29.84
N ARG A 144 -6.39 28.63 -30.20
CA ARG A 144 -6.13 29.14 -31.57
C ARG A 144 -6.01 28.03 -32.61
N CYS A 145 -5.76 26.80 -32.16
CA CYS A 145 -5.57 25.65 -33.03
C CYS A 145 -6.82 24.75 -33.12
N LEU A 146 -7.96 25.13 -32.53
CA LEU A 146 -9.18 24.31 -32.51
C LEU A 146 -9.73 23.95 -33.90
N ASN A 147 -9.38 24.74 -34.92
CA ASN A 147 -9.83 24.53 -36.29
C ASN A 147 -8.86 23.67 -37.11
N VAL A 148 -7.79 23.15 -36.50
CA VAL A 148 -6.81 22.30 -37.20
C VAL A 148 -7.38 20.89 -37.33
N THR A 149 -7.38 20.38 -38.55
CA THR A 149 -7.86 19.03 -38.86
C THR A 149 -7.06 17.97 -38.07
N GLN A 150 -7.75 16.98 -37.50
CA GLN A 150 -7.17 15.91 -36.67
C GLN A 150 -6.45 16.39 -35.40
N ALA A 151 -6.75 17.58 -34.89
CA ALA A 151 -6.11 18.11 -33.68
C ALA A 151 -6.81 17.69 -32.36
N ASP A 152 -7.95 17.00 -32.45
CA ASP A 152 -8.83 16.68 -31.31
C ASP A 152 -8.07 16.01 -30.15
N GLU A 153 -7.27 14.98 -30.45
CA GLU A 153 -6.49 14.26 -29.45
C GLU A 153 -5.46 15.16 -28.74
N PHE A 154 -4.87 16.10 -29.48
CA PHE A 154 -3.91 17.05 -28.93
C PHE A 154 -4.59 18.10 -28.05
N HIS A 155 -5.83 18.48 -28.37
CA HIS A 155 -6.64 19.34 -27.53
C HIS A 155 -7.01 18.65 -26.21
N ILE A 156 -7.49 17.41 -26.27
CA ILE A 156 -7.80 16.62 -25.06
C ILE A 156 -6.54 16.44 -24.20
N THR A 157 -5.42 16.06 -24.81
CA THR A 157 -4.13 15.95 -24.12
C THR A 157 -3.73 17.28 -23.48
N GLY A 158 -3.92 18.40 -24.19
CA GLY A 158 -3.65 19.73 -23.68
C GLY A 158 -4.53 20.12 -22.48
N VAL A 159 -5.82 19.78 -22.49
CA VAL A 159 -6.73 19.98 -21.36
C VAL A 159 -6.24 19.20 -20.14
N ILE A 160 -5.94 17.91 -20.31
CA ILE A 160 -5.50 17.03 -19.22
C ILE A 160 -4.19 17.55 -18.64
N MET A 161 -3.19 17.83 -19.48
CA MET A 161 -1.90 18.31 -19.02
C MET A 161 -1.99 19.69 -18.34
N ASN A 162 -2.86 20.58 -18.83
CA ASN A 162 -3.08 21.86 -18.17
C ASN A 162 -3.75 21.70 -16.80
N TYR A 163 -4.73 20.81 -16.68
CA TYR A 163 -5.36 20.48 -15.41
C TYR A 163 -4.36 19.89 -14.42
N LEU A 164 -3.54 18.92 -14.84
CA LEU A 164 -2.49 18.32 -14.01
C LEU A 164 -1.46 19.38 -13.60
N HIS A 165 -1.09 20.28 -14.52
CA HIS A 165 -0.20 21.38 -14.20
C HIS A 165 -0.77 22.28 -13.11
N VAL A 166 -2.00 22.77 -13.26
CA VAL A 166 -2.62 23.67 -12.27
C VAL A 166 -2.90 22.98 -10.93
N THR A 167 -3.29 21.70 -10.97
CA THR A 167 -3.79 20.99 -9.78
C THR A 167 -2.65 20.33 -9.00
N LEU A 168 -1.60 19.90 -9.68
CA LEU A 168 -0.48 19.13 -9.10
C LEU A 168 0.85 19.88 -9.26
N PHE A 169 1.27 20.19 -10.49
CA PHE A 169 2.66 20.61 -10.76
C PHE A 169 2.96 22.09 -10.48
N SER A 170 1.95 22.96 -10.42
CA SER A 170 2.10 24.39 -10.10
C SER A 170 2.07 24.66 -8.61
N LYS A 171 1.72 23.64 -7.80
CA LYS A 171 1.89 23.68 -6.36
C LYS A 171 3.34 23.33 -6.04
N SER A 172 3.93 24.00 -5.07
CA SER A 172 5.28 23.65 -4.63
C SER A 172 5.28 22.20 -4.13
N PHE A 173 6.11 21.35 -4.74
CA PHE A 173 6.42 20.00 -4.22
C PHE A 173 6.99 20.03 -2.78
N TYR A 174 7.38 21.23 -2.32
CA TYR A 174 7.85 21.56 -0.97
C TYR A 174 6.80 22.29 -0.12
N CYS A 175 5.51 22.22 -0.44
CA CYS A 175 4.54 22.30 0.64
C CYS A 175 4.78 21.01 1.43
N PRO A 176 5.28 21.07 2.68
CA PRO A 176 5.14 19.90 3.54
C PRO A 176 3.68 19.50 3.42
N LEU A 177 3.45 18.21 3.30
CA LEU A 177 2.23 17.56 3.77
C LEU A 177 1.76 18.40 4.96
N ASP A 178 0.73 19.24 4.78
CA ASP A 178 0.40 20.24 5.79
C ASP A 178 -0.31 19.45 6.90
N ASP A 179 0.51 18.82 7.75
CA ASP A 179 0.13 18.11 8.96
C ASP A 179 -0.50 19.08 9.98
N THR A 180 -0.60 20.38 9.65
CA THR A 180 -1.40 21.35 10.39
C THR A 180 -2.87 20.92 10.46
N GLU A 181 -3.37 20.20 9.46
CA GLU A 181 -4.60 19.43 9.54
C GLU A 181 -4.33 18.02 9.04
N GLY A 182 -3.76 17.19 9.92
CA GLY A 182 -3.56 15.76 9.66
C GLY A 182 -4.77 15.17 8.94
N ASP A 183 -4.48 14.46 7.84
CA ASP A 183 -5.43 13.83 6.90
C ASP A 183 -5.76 14.63 5.63
N GLY A 184 -5.23 15.84 5.39
CA GLY A 184 -5.58 16.63 4.20
C GLY A 184 -5.24 15.96 2.84
N THR A 185 -4.07 15.33 2.73
CA THR A 185 -3.64 14.65 1.49
C THR A 185 -4.33 13.30 1.32
N SER A 186 -4.52 12.54 2.41
CA SER A 186 -5.21 11.26 2.34
C SER A 186 -6.70 11.44 2.04
N ARG A 187 -7.38 12.41 2.69
CA ARG A 187 -8.74 12.82 2.33
C ARG A 187 -8.86 13.26 0.89
N TRP A 188 -7.89 14.00 0.37
CA TRP A 188 -7.93 14.42 -1.03
C TRP A 188 -7.78 13.22 -1.99
N VAL A 189 -6.91 12.25 -1.68
CA VAL A 189 -6.78 11.01 -2.47
C VAL A 189 -8.06 10.17 -2.38
N ASP A 190 -8.62 10.02 -1.18
CA ASP A 190 -9.86 9.30 -0.94
C ASP A 190 -11.05 9.98 -1.65
N ASP A 191 -11.13 11.31 -1.63
CA ASP A 191 -12.14 12.08 -2.36
C ASP A 191 -11.97 11.96 -3.86
N LEU A 192 -10.74 11.95 -4.37
CA LEU A 192 -10.45 11.73 -5.79
C LEU A 192 -10.88 10.32 -6.21
N GLU A 193 -10.54 9.29 -5.43
CA GLU A 193 -10.96 7.91 -5.66
C GLU A 193 -12.49 7.80 -5.62
N ASN A 194 -13.14 8.38 -4.62
CA ASN A 194 -14.58 8.37 -4.46
C ASN A 194 -15.28 9.09 -5.63
N THR A 195 -14.72 10.20 -6.11
CA THR A 195 -15.22 10.93 -7.28
C THR A 195 -15.06 10.11 -8.56
N MET A 196 -13.89 9.49 -8.76
CA MET A 196 -13.65 8.60 -9.91
C MET A 196 -14.52 7.35 -9.88
N SER A 197 -14.86 6.85 -8.69
CA SER A 197 -15.72 5.68 -8.52
C SER A 197 -17.17 5.93 -8.96
N ARG A 198 -17.64 7.19 -8.84
CA ARG A 198 -18.99 7.67 -9.16
C ARG A 198 -19.16 8.17 -10.58
N LEU A 199 -18.06 8.35 -11.33
CA LEU A 199 -18.16 8.65 -12.75
C LEU A 199 -18.96 7.52 -13.42
N PRO A 200 -19.96 7.85 -14.26
CA PRO A 200 -20.75 6.84 -14.95
C PRO A 200 -19.82 6.04 -15.85
N ARG A 201 -19.43 4.85 -15.37
CA ARG A 201 -18.74 3.86 -16.16
C ARG A 201 -19.80 3.30 -17.10
N GLY A 202 -19.81 3.85 -18.31
CA GLY A 202 -20.96 3.84 -19.20
C GLY A 202 -21.75 2.53 -19.25
N LEU A 203 -23.06 2.69 -19.12
CA LEU A 203 -24.06 2.00 -19.93
C LEU A 203 -25.11 3.07 -20.29
N PRO A 204 -25.44 3.26 -21.57
CA PRO A 204 -26.84 3.44 -21.93
C PRO A 204 -27.62 2.14 -21.67
#